data_AF-A0A1Y3TTJ6-F1
#
_entry.id   AF-A0A1Y3TTJ6-F1
#
_cell.length_a   1.000
_cell.length_b   1.000
_cell.length_c   1.000
_cell.angle_alpha   90.00
_cell.angle_beta   90.00
_cell.angle_gamma   90.00
#
_symmetry.space_group_name_H-M   'P 1'
#
loop_
_entity.id
_entity.type
_entity.pdbx_description
1 polymer ?
#
loop_
_entity_poly.entity_id
_entity_poly.type
_entity_poly.pdbx_seq_one_letter_code
_entity_poly.pdbx_strand_id
1 'polypeptide(L)'
;MKRIPIILDGDPGHDDAIAWVLAKGSPMLDIRGVTSVCGNQTIEKTTYNAQRICTLIDLHVPTAMGRLRPLISDPIIAPTVHGESGLDGPALPEPDFELEDMDAVTLMAKLIQESDEPITLVPTGPLTNVAALLIAHPELKEKIARISLMGGGVQYGNWTPAAEFNILVDPEAAAVVFESGIPIIMAGLDVTEKAMIFPEDFERIRALGNHVAVIVADWLEFFYQFHRSLGYEGAPVHDAVAVAALLRPEIMESQDLYVQVETAGDFCKGATVADFNGALGKAPNAKVLMGIDRQAFVDLLVEAIATYGEGKA
;
A
#
# COMPACT_ATOMS: atom_id res chain seq x y z
N MET A 1 12.98 -16.00 13.85
CA MET A 1 13.09 -15.90 12.38
C MET A 1 13.76 -14.58 12.04
N LYS A 2 14.47 -14.51 10.92
CA LYS A 2 15.05 -13.26 10.42
C LYS A 2 13.92 -12.38 9.89
N ARG A 3 13.88 -11.10 10.29
CA ARG A 3 12.85 -10.15 9.84
C ARG A 3 13.13 -9.67 8.42
N ILE A 4 12.08 -9.31 7.69
CA ILE A 4 12.17 -8.74 6.35
C ILE A 4 12.32 -7.22 6.51
N PRO A 5 13.45 -6.61 6.11
CA PRO A 5 13.59 -5.17 6.13
C PRO A 5 12.68 -4.55 5.06
N ILE A 6 11.83 -3.61 5.46
CA ILE A 6 10.88 -2.95 4.57
C ILE A 6 10.93 -1.43 4.65
N ILE A 7 10.56 -0.78 3.55
CA ILE A 7 10.17 0.63 3.53
C ILE A 7 8.70 0.69 3.11
N LEU A 8 7.87 1.35 3.91
CA LEU A 8 6.48 1.63 3.60
C LEU A 8 6.42 2.94 2.81
N ASP A 9 5.75 2.94 1.67
CA ASP A 9 5.52 4.13 0.85
C ASP A 9 4.03 4.22 0.55
N GLY A 10 3.35 5.31 0.90
CA GLY A 10 1.89 5.36 0.75
C GLY A 10 1.35 6.77 0.73
N ASP A 11 0.04 6.90 0.56
CA ASP A 11 -0.67 8.17 0.49
C ASP A 11 -1.81 8.20 1.51
N PRO A 12 -1.49 8.18 2.83
CA PRO A 12 -2.35 7.55 3.82
C PRO A 12 -3.83 7.94 3.81
N GLY A 13 -4.60 6.96 3.34
CA GLY A 13 -6.03 6.75 3.53
C GLY A 13 -6.34 5.72 4.63
N HIS A 14 -7.59 5.24 4.66
CA HIS A 14 -8.07 4.30 5.69
C HIS A 14 -7.39 2.94 5.57
N ASP A 15 -7.24 2.45 4.34
CA ASP A 15 -6.59 1.20 3.99
C ASP A 15 -5.07 1.24 4.20
N ASP A 16 -4.38 2.33 3.84
CA ASP A 16 -2.95 2.50 4.17
C ASP A 16 -2.74 2.38 5.69
N ALA A 17 -3.59 3.05 6.48
CA ALA A 17 -3.51 3.02 7.93
C ALA A 17 -3.64 1.59 8.47
N ILE A 18 -4.58 0.81 7.93
CA ILE A 18 -4.77 -0.60 8.30
C ILE A 18 -3.58 -1.46 7.84
N ALA A 19 -3.02 -1.19 6.66
CA ALA A 19 -1.83 -1.88 6.16
C ALA A 19 -0.62 -1.64 7.08
N TRP A 20 -0.44 -0.41 7.58
CA TRP A 20 0.66 -0.05 8.46
C TRP A 20 0.46 -0.62 9.87
N VAL A 21 -0.79 -0.67 10.36
CA VAL A 21 -1.16 -1.41 11.58
C VAL A 21 -0.81 -2.89 11.44
N LEU A 22 -1.15 -3.53 10.32
CA LEU A 22 -0.79 -4.92 10.04
C LEU A 22 0.74 -5.09 9.99
N ALA A 23 1.44 -4.20 9.32
CA ALA A 23 2.89 -4.29 9.14
C ALA A 23 3.63 -4.18 10.48
N LYS A 24 3.29 -3.20 11.31
CA LYS A 24 3.92 -2.95 12.62
C LYS A 24 3.53 -4.00 13.67
N GLY A 25 2.31 -4.56 13.58
CA GLY A 25 1.85 -5.62 14.46
C GLY A 25 2.50 -6.98 14.17
N SER A 26 3.19 -7.12 13.03
CA SER A 26 3.85 -8.37 12.66
C SER A 26 5.29 -8.44 13.18
N PRO A 27 5.69 -9.51 13.88
CA PRO A 27 7.08 -9.72 14.30
C PRO A 27 8.02 -10.11 13.16
N MET A 28 7.48 -10.33 11.95
CA MET A 28 8.23 -10.75 10.76
C MET A 28 8.79 -9.58 9.95
N LEU A 29 8.29 -8.37 10.13
CA LEU A 29 8.72 -7.19 9.38
C LEU A 29 9.60 -6.29 10.25
N ASP A 30 10.56 -5.67 9.60
CA ASP A 30 11.48 -4.71 10.18
C ASP A 30 11.35 -3.42 9.38
N ILE A 31 10.45 -2.54 9.83
CA ILE A 31 10.17 -1.27 9.14
C ILE A 31 11.36 -0.34 9.35
N ARG A 32 12.03 0.02 8.25
CA ARG A 32 13.24 0.86 8.25
C ARG A 32 12.97 2.31 7.92
N GLY A 33 11.86 2.60 7.28
CA GLY A 33 11.43 3.95 6.99
C GLY A 33 10.01 3.99 6.44
N VAL A 34 9.44 5.19 6.48
CA VAL A 34 8.11 5.50 5.97
C VAL A 34 8.22 6.70 5.03
N THR A 35 7.57 6.64 3.89
CA THR A 35 7.49 7.76 2.96
C THR A 35 6.05 8.02 2.55
N SER A 36 5.71 9.30 2.36
CA SER A 36 4.41 9.71 1.86
C SER A 36 4.48 10.12 0.39
N VAL A 37 3.39 9.93 -0.35
CA VAL A 37 3.22 10.40 -1.73
C VAL A 37 1.89 11.12 -1.89
N CYS A 38 1.74 11.93 -2.93
CA CYS A 38 0.44 12.47 -3.32
C CYS A 38 -0.41 11.39 -4.00
N GLY A 39 -1.71 11.36 -3.73
CA GLY A 39 -2.64 10.39 -4.30
C GLY A 39 -4.03 10.64 -3.74
N ASN A 40 -4.48 9.86 -2.75
CA ASN A 40 -5.77 10.01 -2.06
C ASN A 40 -6.07 11.46 -1.65
N GLN A 41 -5.04 12.18 -1.19
CA GLN A 41 -5.07 13.60 -0.90
C GLN A 41 -3.79 14.31 -1.37
N THR A 42 -3.75 15.64 -1.18
CA THR A 42 -2.53 16.43 -1.32
C THR A 42 -1.41 15.88 -0.44
N ILE A 43 -0.17 15.97 -0.92
CA ILE A 43 1.03 15.51 -0.20
C ILE A 43 1.14 16.04 1.24
N GLU A 44 0.71 17.27 1.52
CA GLU A 44 0.74 17.83 2.87
C GLU A 44 -0.18 17.06 3.82
N LYS A 45 -1.35 16.64 3.33
CA LYS A 45 -2.32 15.86 4.11
C LYS A 45 -1.88 14.41 4.26
N THR A 46 -1.42 13.78 3.19
CA THR A 46 -0.95 12.39 3.25
C THR A 46 0.26 12.27 4.17
N THR A 47 1.18 13.25 4.14
CA THR A 47 2.31 13.32 5.08
C THR A 47 1.86 13.52 6.53
N TYR A 48 0.93 14.44 6.76
CA TYR A 48 0.38 14.66 8.10
C TYR A 48 -0.33 13.40 8.63
N ASN A 49 -1.13 12.74 7.80
CA ASN A 49 -1.79 11.47 8.15
C ASN A 49 -0.78 10.35 8.42
N ALA A 50 0.30 10.25 7.63
CA ALA A 50 1.39 9.32 7.86
C ALA A 50 1.96 9.47 9.27
N GLN A 51 2.27 10.71 9.68
CA GLN A 51 2.79 10.98 11.02
C GLN A 51 1.79 10.59 12.12
N ARG A 52 0.50 10.88 11.93
CA ARG A 52 -0.54 10.53 12.90
C ARG A 52 -0.72 9.02 13.05
N ILE A 53 -0.67 8.28 11.95
CA ILE A 53 -0.70 6.81 11.97
C ILE A 53 0.53 6.26 12.69
N CYS A 54 1.73 6.73 12.34
CA CYS A 54 2.98 6.35 13.00
C CYS A 54 2.92 6.63 14.52
N THR A 55 2.38 7.78 14.92
CA THR A 55 2.19 8.14 16.33
C THR A 55 1.20 7.19 17.02
N LEU A 56 0.07 6.87 16.37
CA LEU A 56 -0.94 5.94 16.91
C LEU A 56 -0.36 4.55 17.19
N ILE A 57 0.46 4.04 16.28
CA ILE A 57 1.00 2.67 16.33
C ILE A 57 2.40 2.58 16.98
N ASP A 58 2.89 3.68 17.57
CA ASP A 58 4.22 3.80 18.20
C ASP A 58 5.34 3.32 17.25
N LEU A 59 5.32 3.84 16.02
CA LEU A 59 6.31 3.57 14.97
C LEU A 59 7.20 4.81 14.77
N HIS A 60 8.33 4.82 15.47
CA HIS A 60 9.34 5.87 15.38
C HIS A 60 10.50 5.45 14.48
N VAL A 61 10.32 5.61 13.17
CA VAL A 61 11.34 5.33 12.15
C VAL A 61 11.56 6.57 11.28
N PRO A 62 12.72 6.69 10.59
CA PRO A 62 12.94 7.77 9.65
C PRO A 62 11.77 7.93 8.68
N THR A 63 11.19 9.13 8.63
CA THR A 63 9.99 9.41 7.85
C THR A 63 10.20 10.66 7.02
N ALA A 64 9.89 10.63 5.72
CA ALA A 64 10.09 11.76 4.83
C ALA A 64 8.89 12.03 3.90
N MET A 65 8.66 13.31 3.62
CA MET A 65 7.70 13.75 2.62
C MET A 65 8.23 13.47 1.21
N GLY A 66 7.41 12.86 0.35
CA GLY A 66 7.78 12.55 -1.01
C GLY A 66 7.32 13.55 -2.06
N ARG A 67 7.06 13.02 -3.25
CA ARG A 67 6.79 13.83 -4.44
C ARG A 67 5.42 14.52 -4.34
N LEU A 68 5.42 15.80 -4.67
CA LEU A 68 4.24 16.67 -4.62
C LEU A 68 3.23 16.42 -5.76
N ARG A 69 3.67 15.78 -6.85
CA ARG A 69 2.89 15.52 -8.05
C ARG A 69 3.44 14.30 -8.81
N PRO A 70 2.62 13.66 -9.66
CA PRO A 70 3.08 12.63 -10.59
C PRO A 70 4.28 13.08 -11.45
N LEU A 71 5.02 12.13 -12.02
CA LEU A 71 6.21 12.41 -12.82
C LEU A 71 5.89 13.33 -14.02
N ILE A 72 4.81 13.01 -14.73
CA ILE A 72 4.41 13.68 -15.98
C ILE A 72 2.96 14.17 -15.91
N SER A 73 2.06 13.32 -15.43
CA SER A 73 0.61 13.57 -15.40
C SER A 73 0.21 14.68 -14.42
N ASP A 74 -0.97 15.28 -14.64
CA ASP A 74 -1.56 16.22 -13.69
C ASP A 74 -2.03 15.47 -12.41
N PRO A 75 -1.94 16.08 -11.21
CA PRO A 75 -2.38 15.43 -9.98
C PRO A 75 -3.88 15.09 -9.99
N ILE A 76 -4.20 13.89 -9.53
CA ILE A 76 -5.56 13.42 -9.27
C ILE A 76 -5.66 13.12 -7.77
N ILE A 77 -6.76 13.53 -7.12
CA ILE A 77 -7.04 13.23 -5.71
C ILE A 77 -8.41 12.56 -5.53
N ALA A 78 -8.61 11.82 -4.43
CA ALA A 78 -9.81 11.04 -4.14
C ALA A 78 -10.58 11.46 -2.86
N PRO A 79 -10.98 12.75 -2.72
CA PRO A 79 -11.62 13.25 -1.50
C PRO A 79 -12.98 12.61 -1.20
N THR A 80 -13.67 12.06 -2.22
CA THR A 80 -14.99 11.43 -2.07
C THR A 80 -14.94 10.07 -1.37
N VAL A 81 -13.76 9.42 -1.35
CA VAL A 81 -13.58 8.08 -0.75
C VAL A 81 -13.03 8.20 0.68
N HIS A 82 -12.07 9.10 0.89
CA HIS A 82 -11.32 9.20 2.14
C HIS A 82 -11.70 10.40 3.03
N GLY A 83 -12.69 11.19 2.63
CA GLY A 83 -13.14 12.37 3.37
C GLY A 83 -12.23 13.59 3.18
N GLU A 84 -12.52 14.66 3.93
CA GLU A 84 -11.83 15.95 3.76
C GLU A 84 -10.38 15.90 4.27
N SER A 85 -10.14 15.20 5.39
CA SER A 85 -8.77 15.03 5.91
C SER A 85 -7.98 13.93 5.19
N GLY A 86 -8.66 13.03 4.48
CA GLY A 86 -8.07 11.79 3.95
C GLY A 86 -8.08 10.62 4.96
N LEU A 87 -8.47 10.87 6.21
CA LEU A 87 -8.53 9.85 7.26
C LEU A 87 -9.64 10.21 8.28
N ASP A 88 -10.81 10.57 7.75
CA ASP A 88 -11.98 10.98 8.54
C ASP A 88 -12.51 9.81 9.40
N GLY A 89 -13.30 10.13 10.42
CA GLY A 89 -13.82 9.14 11.38
C GLY A 89 -13.27 9.38 12.79
N PRO A 90 -12.50 8.44 13.37
CA PRO A 90 -12.01 8.56 14.75
C PRO A 90 -10.95 9.67 14.89
N ALA A 91 -10.89 10.27 16.08
CA ALA A 91 -9.81 11.21 16.41
C ALA A 91 -8.48 10.45 16.58
N LEU A 92 -7.46 10.87 15.85
CA LEU A 92 -6.10 10.33 15.95
C LEU A 92 -5.22 11.27 16.79
N PRO A 93 -4.13 10.76 17.40
CA PRO A 93 -3.15 11.63 18.03
C PRO A 93 -2.57 12.65 17.03
N GLU A 94 -2.11 13.78 17.57
CA GLU A 94 -1.25 14.70 16.81
C GLU A 94 0.14 14.08 16.66
N PRO A 95 0.87 14.38 15.56
CA PRO A 95 2.26 13.96 15.40
C PRO A 95 3.12 14.33 16.63
N ASP A 96 3.88 13.36 17.15
CA ASP A 96 4.81 13.57 18.26
C ASP A 96 6.30 13.49 17.86
N PHE A 97 6.58 13.39 16.56
CA PHE A 97 7.92 13.36 15.99
C PHE A 97 8.04 14.25 14.74
N GLU A 98 9.27 14.66 14.43
CA GLU A 98 9.59 15.46 13.25
C GLU A 98 9.97 14.57 12.05
N LEU A 99 9.68 15.05 10.85
CA LEU A 99 10.15 14.44 9.61
C LEU A 99 11.67 14.62 9.47
N GLU A 100 12.29 13.73 8.71
CA GLU A 100 13.68 13.89 8.27
C GLU A 100 13.82 15.15 7.39
N ASP A 101 14.93 15.87 7.53
CA ASP A 101 15.28 17.04 6.70
C ASP A 101 15.82 16.59 5.32
N MET A 102 15.04 15.76 4.62
CA MET A 102 15.28 15.29 3.25
C MET A 102 13.98 14.79 2.61
N ASP A 103 13.96 14.68 1.28
CA ASP A 103 12.81 14.13 0.57
C ASP A 103 12.78 12.58 0.60
N ALA A 104 11.61 12.00 0.33
CA ALA A 104 11.41 10.55 0.31
C ALA A 104 12.40 9.78 -0.56
N VAL A 105 12.76 10.30 -1.74
CA VAL A 105 13.68 9.59 -2.66
C VAL A 105 15.07 9.55 -2.05
N THR A 106 15.52 10.66 -1.48
CA THR A 106 16.80 10.74 -0.75
C THR A 106 16.81 9.83 0.47
N LEU A 107 15.72 9.79 1.26
CA LEU A 107 15.60 8.90 2.41
C LEU A 107 15.64 7.43 1.99
N MET A 108 14.83 7.03 1.00
CA MET A 108 14.81 5.65 0.49
C MET A 108 16.19 5.23 -0.01
N ALA A 109 16.86 6.08 -0.79
CA ALA A 109 18.19 5.81 -1.30
C ALA A 109 19.20 5.60 -0.16
N LYS A 110 19.19 6.47 0.86
CA LYS A 110 20.03 6.35 2.06
C LYS A 110 19.79 5.02 2.77
N LEU A 111 18.54 4.69 3.08
CA LEU A 111 18.19 3.46 3.81
C LEU A 111 18.61 2.20 3.04
N ILE A 112 18.38 2.17 1.72
CA ILE A 112 18.79 1.04 0.86
C ILE A 112 20.32 0.95 0.78
N GLN A 113 21.01 2.07 0.65
CA GLN A 113 22.47 2.11 0.56
C GLN A 113 23.15 1.66 1.87
N GLU A 114 22.62 2.10 3.02
CA GLU A 114 23.13 1.77 4.35
C GLU A 114 22.75 0.36 4.84
N SER A 115 21.76 -0.28 4.23
CA SER A 115 21.35 -1.64 4.61
C SER A 115 22.37 -2.70 4.19
N ASP A 116 22.72 -3.58 5.13
CA ASP A 116 23.56 -4.76 4.88
C ASP A 116 22.82 -5.84 4.06
N GLU A 117 21.50 -5.72 3.93
CA GLU A 117 20.63 -6.70 3.29
C GLU A 117 19.66 -6.04 2.31
N PRO A 118 19.26 -6.73 1.22
CA PRO A 118 18.30 -6.16 0.30
C PRO A 118 16.96 -5.81 0.97
N ILE A 119 16.48 -4.58 0.75
CA ILE A 119 15.24 -4.06 1.34
C ILE A 119 14.05 -4.39 0.42
N THR A 120 12.89 -4.70 1.00
CA THR A 120 11.62 -4.78 0.26
C THR A 120 10.90 -3.44 0.29
N LEU A 121 10.44 -2.95 -0.85
CA LEU A 121 9.58 -1.76 -0.92
C LEU A 121 8.11 -2.20 -0.87
N VAL A 122 7.28 -1.50 -0.11
CA VAL A 122 5.84 -1.75 -0.01
C VAL A 122 5.09 -0.46 -0.35
N PRO A 123 4.96 -0.13 -1.64
CA PRO A 123 4.18 1.02 -2.07
C PRO A 123 2.68 0.69 -2.10
N THR A 124 1.89 1.47 -1.38
CA THR A 124 0.42 1.38 -1.30
C THR A 124 -0.29 2.58 -1.91
N GLY A 125 0.48 3.56 -2.41
CA GLY A 125 -0.03 4.68 -3.20
C GLY A 125 0.53 4.72 -4.62
N PRO A 126 0.36 5.87 -5.33
CA PRO A 126 0.98 6.09 -6.63
C PRO A 126 2.50 5.87 -6.60
N LEU A 127 3.02 5.19 -7.62
CA LEU A 127 4.41 4.70 -7.66
C LEU A 127 5.46 5.79 -7.91
N THR A 128 5.11 7.06 -7.76
CA THR A 128 5.95 8.23 -8.10
C THR A 128 7.26 8.26 -7.33
N ASN A 129 7.24 8.01 -6.02
CA ASN A 129 8.46 7.97 -5.19
C ASN A 129 9.38 6.82 -5.63
N VAL A 130 8.81 5.62 -5.78
CA VAL A 130 9.55 4.42 -6.21
C VAL A 130 10.17 4.61 -7.60
N ALA A 131 9.41 5.11 -8.57
CA ALA A 131 9.93 5.38 -9.91
C ALA A 131 11.03 6.44 -9.89
N ALA A 132 10.85 7.53 -9.14
CA ALA A 132 11.86 8.57 -9.00
C ALA A 132 13.15 8.03 -8.38
N LEU A 133 13.07 7.16 -7.37
CA LEU A 133 14.20 6.43 -6.81
C LEU A 133 14.91 5.59 -7.88
N LEU A 134 14.16 4.79 -8.66
CA LEU A 134 14.74 3.90 -9.66
C LEU A 134 15.38 4.65 -10.85
N ILE A 135 14.89 5.86 -11.15
CA ILE A 135 15.44 6.74 -12.18
C ILE A 135 16.71 7.43 -11.66
N ALA A 136 16.68 7.96 -10.44
CA ALA A 136 17.79 8.71 -9.86
C ALA A 136 18.94 7.82 -9.38
N HIS A 137 18.62 6.62 -8.89
CA HIS A 137 19.55 5.67 -8.25
C HIS A 137 19.45 4.27 -8.87
N PRO A 138 19.70 4.09 -10.18
CA PRO A 138 19.60 2.79 -10.83
C PRO A 138 20.59 1.75 -10.25
N GLU A 139 21.69 2.19 -9.64
CA GLU A 139 22.66 1.35 -8.94
C GLU A 139 22.09 0.65 -7.69
N LEU A 140 21.02 1.19 -7.09
CA LEU A 140 20.41 0.62 -5.89
C LEU A 140 19.43 -0.52 -6.19
N LYS A 141 19.10 -0.77 -7.46
CA LYS A 141 18.18 -1.85 -7.88
C LYS A 141 18.61 -3.22 -7.34
N GLU A 142 19.91 -3.51 -7.34
CA GLU A 142 20.45 -4.79 -6.84
C GLU A 142 20.32 -4.95 -5.31
N LYS A 143 20.09 -3.85 -4.59
CA LYS A 143 19.84 -3.83 -3.14
C LYS A 143 18.35 -3.78 -2.80
N ILE A 144 17.46 -3.91 -3.78
CA ILE A 144 16.02 -4.03 -3.57
C ILE A 144 15.63 -5.51 -3.78
N ALA A 145 15.15 -6.15 -2.71
CA ALA A 145 14.78 -7.56 -2.73
C ALA A 145 13.56 -7.84 -3.63
N ARG A 146 12.55 -6.97 -3.53
CA ARG A 146 11.29 -6.99 -4.28
C ARG A 146 10.50 -5.71 -4.02
N ILE A 147 9.47 -5.51 -4.82
CA ILE A 147 8.44 -4.48 -4.63
C ILE A 147 7.10 -5.21 -4.42
N SER A 148 6.47 -5.03 -3.26
CA SER A 148 5.14 -5.58 -2.95
C SER A 148 4.14 -4.44 -2.98
N LEU A 149 3.50 -4.23 -4.13
CA LEU A 149 2.68 -3.06 -4.38
C LEU A 149 1.18 -3.37 -4.28
N MET A 150 0.40 -2.40 -3.78
CA MET A 150 -1.04 -2.33 -4.04
C MET A 150 -1.27 -1.43 -5.24
N GLY A 151 -1.93 -1.97 -6.26
CA GLY A 151 -2.28 -1.19 -7.44
C GLY A 151 -2.51 -2.04 -8.67
N GLY A 152 -3.27 -1.48 -9.59
CA GLY A 152 -3.65 -2.08 -10.85
C GLY A 152 -4.81 -3.07 -10.73
N GLY A 153 -5.16 -3.65 -11.87
CA GLY A 153 -6.24 -4.59 -12.02
C GLY A 153 -6.17 -5.15 -13.44
N VAL A 154 -5.93 -6.44 -13.57
CA VAL A 154 -5.70 -7.06 -14.88
C VAL A 154 -7.00 -7.43 -15.57
N GLN A 155 -8.13 -7.47 -14.84
CA GLN A 155 -9.46 -7.68 -15.38
C GLN A 155 -10.26 -6.38 -15.58
N TYR A 156 -10.14 -5.41 -14.67
CA TYR A 156 -10.88 -4.14 -14.68
C TYR A 156 -10.24 -3.10 -13.76
N GLY A 157 -10.68 -1.84 -13.87
CA GLY A 157 -10.33 -0.74 -12.97
C GLY A 157 -11.47 -0.31 -12.04
N ASN A 158 -11.15 0.51 -11.04
CA ASN A 158 -12.12 1.13 -10.11
C ASN A 158 -12.34 2.63 -10.39
N TRP A 159 -11.33 3.33 -10.95
CA TRP A 159 -11.40 4.76 -11.22
C TRP A 159 -11.85 5.07 -12.65
N THR A 160 -11.31 4.30 -13.59
CA THR A 160 -11.87 4.18 -14.94
C THR A 160 -12.22 2.72 -15.19
N PRO A 161 -13.00 2.38 -16.22
CA PRO A 161 -13.28 0.98 -16.54
C PRO A 161 -12.02 0.12 -16.72
N ALA A 162 -10.89 0.72 -17.12
CA ALA A 162 -9.64 0.02 -17.44
C ALA A 162 -8.51 0.23 -16.42
N ALA A 163 -8.60 1.21 -15.53
CA ALA A 163 -7.49 1.59 -14.66
C ALA A 163 -7.90 1.72 -13.19
N GLU A 164 -7.06 1.14 -12.34
CA GLU A 164 -7.08 1.34 -10.90
C GLU A 164 -6.41 2.67 -10.54
N PHE A 165 -6.86 3.29 -9.45
CA PHE A 165 -6.46 4.63 -9.00
C PHE A 165 -4.94 4.84 -8.89
N ASN A 166 -4.20 4.04 -8.12
CA ASN A 166 -2.77 4.23 -7.88
C ASN A 166 -1.96 4.21 -9.17
N ILE A 167 -2.27 3.29 -10.08
CA ILE A 167 -1.62 3.23 -11.39
C ILE A 167 -2.05 4.39 -12.28
N LEU A 168 -3.32 4.80 -12.23
CA LEU A 168 -3.84 5.89 -13.04
C LEU A 168 -3.30 7.27 -12.65
N VAL A 169 -3.02 7.50 -11.36
CA VAL A 169 -2.47 8.77 -10.88
C VAL A 169 -1.09 9.04 -11.49
N ASP A 170 -0.25 8.00 -11.64
CA ASP A 170 1.05 8.11 -12.30
C ASP A 170 1.40 6.87 -13.15
N PRO A 171 0.78 6.74 -14.35
CA PRO A 171 0.99 5.58 -15.22
C PRO A 171 2.42 5.50 -15.70
N GLU A 172 3.08 6.64 -15.86
CA GLU A 172 4.47 6.72 -16.29
C GLU A 172 5.42 6.22 -15.19
N ALA A 173 5.17 6.56 -13.92
CA ALA A 173 5.91 5.96 -12.80
C ALA A 173 5.67 4.45 -12.70
N ALA A 174 4.42 4.01 -12.84
CA ALA A 174 4.11 2.59 -12.83
C ALA A 174 4.83 1.83 -13.96
N ALA A 175 4.86 2.37 -15.17
CA ALA A 175 5.62 1.79 -16.29
C ALA A 175 7.11 1.60 -15.93
N VAL A 176 7.74 2.61 -15.33
CA VAL A 176 9.14 2.53 -14.86
C VAL A 176 9.34 1.41 -13.83
N VAL A 177 8.40 1.23 -12.90
CA VAL A 177 8.47 0.17 -11.88
C VAL A 177 8.33 -1.22 -12.52
N PHE A 178 7.32 -1.43 -13.37
CA PHE A 178 7.09 -2.73 -14.03
C PHE A 178 8.20 -3.10 -15.03
N GLU A 179 8.94 -2.12 -15.57
CA GLU A 179 10.10 -2.33 -16.44
C GLU A 179 11.44 -2.39 -15.67
N SER A 180 11.42 -2.25 -14.34
CA SER A 180 12.64 -2.09 -13.54
C SER A 180 13.56 -3.32 -13.50
N GLY A 181 13.00 -4.51 -13.74
CA GLY A 181 13.67 -5.81 -13.56
C GLY A 181 13.72 -6.31 -12.12
N ILE A 182 13.18 -5.56 -11.16
CA ILE A 182 13.06 -5.98 -9.75
C ILE A 182 11.85 -6.93 -9.62
N PRO A 183 11.91 -7.99 -8.80
CA PRO A 183 10.74 -8.85 -8.55
C PRO A 183 9.54 -8.06 -8.00
N ILE A 184 8.37 -8.18 -8.63
CA ILE A 184 7.14 -7.50 -8.23
C ILE A 184 6.12 -8.50 -7.72
N ILE A 185 5.47 -8.19 -6.58
CA ILE A 185 4.19 -8.76 -6.17
C ILE A 185 3.15 -7.65 -6.40
N MET A 186 2.16 -7.93 -7.24
CA MET A 186 1.10 -6.99 -7.58
C MET A 186 -0.20 -7.42 -6.91
N ALA A 187 -0.59 -6.68 -5.86
CA ALA A 187 -1.91 -6.79 -5.22
C ALA A 187 -2.88 -5.83 -5.92
N GLY A 188 -3.44 -6.27 -7.06
CA GLY A 188 -4.44 -5.53 -7.80
C GLY A 188 -5.87 -5.80 -7.35
N LEU A 189 -6.84 -5.12 -7.98
CA LEU A 189 -8.27 -5.26 -7.70
C LEU A 189 -8.77 -6.71 -7.78
N ASP A 190 -8.16 -7.51 -8.65
CA ASP A 190 -8.45 -8.94 -8.85
C ASP A 190 -8.35 -9.78 -7.56
N VAL A 191 -7.53 -9.35 -6.60
CA VAL A 191 -7.41 -9.96 -5.27
C VAL A 191 -7.97 -9.07 -4.16
N THR A 192 -7.77 -7.75 -4.21
CA THR A 192 -8.08 -6.88 -3.07
C THR A 192 -9.58 -6.77 -2.81
N GLU A 193 -10.41 -6.83 -3.85
CA GLU A 193 -11.88 -6.84 -3.68
C GLU A 193 -12.39 -8.13 -3.05
N LYS A 194 -11.56 -9.18 -2.95
CA LYS A 194 -11.87 -10.42 -2.22
C LYS A 194 -11.41 -10.36 -0.76
N ALA A 195 -10.56 -9.39 -0.41
CA ALA A 195 -10.06 -9.14 0.95
C ALA A 195 -11.05 -8.27 1.76
N MET A 196 -12.34 -8.61 1.71
CA MET A 196 -13.38 -7.86 2.41
C MET A 196 -13.39 -8.19 3.91
N ILE A 197 -13.41 -7.13 4.71
CA ILE A 197 -13.69 -7.21 6.14
C ILE A 197 -15.18 -6.93 6.33
N PHE A 198 -15.90 -7.88 6.92
CA PHE A 198 -17.35 -7.77 7.11
C PHE A 198 -17.69 -7.09 8.45
N PRO A 199 -18.94 -6.58 8.61
CA PRO A 199 -19.36 -5.97 9.87
C PRO A 199 -19.11 -6.83 11.11
N GLU A 200 -19.25 -8.15 11.02
CA GLU A 200 -18.97 -9.06 12.13
C GLU A 200 -17.46 -9.11 12.48
N ASP A 201 -16.60 -8.91 11.48
CA ASP A 201 -15.16 -8.81 11.68
C ASP A 201 -14.77 -7.47 12.34
N PHE A 202 -15.52 -6.39 12.09
CA PHE A 202 -15.31 -5.10 12.78
C PHE A 202 -15.54 -5.26 14.28
N GLU A 203 -16.62 -5.94 14.66
CA GLU A 203 -16.92 -6.23 16.07
C GLU A 203 -15.87 -7.16 16.69
N ARG A 204 -15.38 -8.15 15.94
CA ARG A 204 -14.30 -9.03 16.39
C ARG A 204 -13.02 -8.24 16.66
N ILE A 205 -12.66 -7.30 15.79
CA ILE A 205 -11.51 -6.40 16.00
C ILE A 205 -11.77 -5.52 17.23
N ARG A 206 -12.92 -4.86 17.32
CA ARG A 206 -13.28 -3.99 18.45
C ARG A 206 -13.23 -4.73 19.79
N ALA A 207 -13.61 -6.00 19.81
CA ALA A 207 -13.59 -6.85 21.00
C ALA A 207 -12.19 -7.14 21.57
N LEU A 208 -11.11 -6.87 20.82
CA LEU A 208 -9.73 -6.94 21.34
C LEU A 208 -9.49 -5.91 22.46
N GLY A 209 -10.27 -4.82 22.49
CA GLY A 209 -10.33 -3.90 23.62
C GLY A 209 -9.12 -2.96 23.79
N ASN A 210 -8.14 -2.99 22.88
CA ASN A 210 -7.04 -2.04 22.86
C ASN A 210 -7.38 -0.80 22.00
N HIS A 211 -6.66 0.31 22.22
CA HIS A 211 -6.96 1.59 21.58
C HIS A 211 -6.86 1.55 20.05
N VAL A 212 -5.85 0.86 19.52
CA VAL A 212 -5.64 0.71 18.07
C VAL A 212 -6.80 -0.10 17.45
N ALA A 213 -7.25 -1.16 18.13
CA ALA A 213 -8.36 -1.99 17.67
C ALA A 213 -9.68 -1.20 17.54
N VAL A 214 -9.99 -0.34 18.52
CA VAL A 214 -11.17 0.51 18.46
C VAL A 214 -11.09 1.46 17.27
N ILE A 215 -9.94 2.13 17.07
CA ILE A 215 -9.73 3.04 15.93
C ILE A 215 -9.85 2.32 14.59
N VAL A 216 -9.24 1.14 14.45
CA VAL A 216 -9.34 0.34 13.22
C VAL A 216 -10.78 -0.07 12.93
N ALA A 217 -11.53 -0.52 13.94
CA ALA A 217 -12.94 -0.85 13.76
C ALA A 217 -13.77 0.36 13.32
N ASP A 218 -13.50 1.54 13.89
CA ASP A 218 -14.21 2.77 13.55
C ASP A 218 -13.85 3.29 12.14
N TRP A 219 -12.59 3.14 11.71
CA TRP A 219 -12.19 3.39 10.31
C TRP A 219 -12.88 2.46 9.34
N LEU A 220 -12.91 1.16 9.64
CA LEU A 220 -13.60 0.17 8.82
C LEU A 220 -15.09 0.49 8.69
N GLU A 221 -15.72 0.92 9.78
CA GLU A 221 -17.13 1.33 9.77
C GLU A 221 -17.35 2.58 8.92
N PHE A 222 -16.51 3.61 9.03
CA PHE A 222 -16.58 4.81 8.19
C PHE A 222 -16.40 4.47 6.71
N PHE A 223 -15.34 3.71 6.38
CA PHE A 223 -15.01 3.31 5.02
C PHE A 223 -16.10 2.43 4.39
N TYR A 224 -16.72 1.55 5.20
CA TYR A 224 -17.81 0.69 4.74
C TYR A 224 -19.08 1.48 4.39
N GLN A 225 -19.36 2.64 5.00
CA GLN A 225 -20.54 3.44 4.64
C GLN A 225 -20.54 3.82 3.16
N PHE A 226 -19.37 4.22 2.63
CA PHE A 226 -19.19 4.48 1.21
C PHE A 226 -19.34 3.21 0.37
N HIS A 227 -18.62 2.13 0.70
CA HIS A 227 -18.62 0.88 -0.08
C HIS A 227 -19.99 0.19 -0.11
N ARG A 228 -20.74 0.25 0.99
CA ARG A 228 -22.11 -0.25 1.07
C ARG A 228 -23.02 0.47 0.07
N SER A 229 -22.82 1.76 -0.17
CA SER A 229 -23.59 2.50 -1.19
C SER A 229 -23.34 2.01 -2.61
N LEU A 230 -22.18 1.38 -2.85
CA LEU A 230 -21.79 0.77 -4.12
C LEU A 230 -22.21 -0.72 -4.22
N GLY A 231 -22.84 -1.26 -3.17
CA GLY A 231 -23.35 -2.64 -3.13
C GLY A 231 -22.39 -3.67 -2.54
N TYR A 232 -21.29 -3.22 -1.91
CA TYR A 232 -20.35 -4.12 -1.24
C TYR A 232 -20.94 -4.66 0.07
N GLU A 233 -20.58 -5.91 0.40
CA GLU A 233 -20.99 -6.56 1.65
C GLU A 233 -20.01 -6.27 2.81
N GLY A 234 -18.83 -5.74 2.50
CA GLY A 234 -17.81 -5.34 3.47
C GLY A 234 -16.88 -4.23 2.96
N ALA A 235 -15.92 -3.87 3.81
CA ALA A 235 -14.86 -2.92 3.48
C ALA A 235 -13.69 -3.65 2.79
N PRO A 236 -13.33 -3.33 1.53
CA PRO A 236 -12.15 -3.88 0.89
C PRO A 236 -10.89 -3.20 1.43
N VAL A 237 -10.04 -3.92 2.16
CA VAL A 237 -8.80 -3.34 2.72
C VAL A 237 -7.66 -3.60 1.76
N HIS A 238 -7.58 -2.77 0.72
CA HIS A 238 -6.71 -2.97 -0.43
C HIS A 238 -5.23 -3.11 -0.06
N ASP A 239 -4.70 -2.10 0.63
CA ASP A 239 -3.27 -1.95 0.90
C ASP A 239 -2.71 -3.04 1.82
N ALA A 240 -3.54 -3.53 2.74
CA ALA A 240 -3.15 -4.58 3.67
C ALA A 240 -2.87 -5.91 2.94
N VAL A 241 -3.37 -6.11 1.72
CA VAL A 241 -3.05 -7.29 0.90
C VAL A 241 -1.59 -7.29 0.46
N ALA A 242 -1.02 -6.13 0.11
CA ALA A 242 0.38 -6.01 -0.26
C ALA A 242 1.33 -6.39 0.90
N VAL A 243 0.93 -6.07 2.13
CA VAL A 243 1.63 -6.48 3.35
C VAL A 243 1.39 -7.97 3.65
N ALA A 244 0.14 -8.43 3.57
CA ALA A 244 -0.22 -9.83 3.84
C ALA A 244 0.50 -10.81 2.91
N ALA A 245 0.74 -10.44 1.65
CA ALA A 245 1.47 -11.26 0.69
C ALA A 245 2.94 -11.52 1.09
N LEU A 246 3.54 -10.63 1.90
CA LEU A 246 4.86 -10.83 2.48
C LEU A 246 4.82 -11.73 3.73
N LEU A 247 3.75 -11.62 4.52
CA LEU A 247 3.60 -12.29 5.80
C LEU A 247 3.14 -13.75 5.66
N ARG A 248 2.14 -13.97 4.80
CA ARG A 248 1.43 -15.24 4.64
C ARG A 248 1.22 -15.54 3.15
N PRO A 249 2.28 -15.70 2.34
CA PRO A 249 2.12 -15.95 0.90
C PRO A 249 1.26 -17.19 0.58
N GLU A 250 1.13 -18.14 1.52
CA GLU A 250 0.31 -19.34 1.38
C GLU A 250 -1.20 -19.08 1.39
N ILE A 251 -1.67 -17.91 1.84
CA ILE A 251 -3.09 -17.54 1.77
C ILE A 251 -3.45 -16.89 0.43
N MET A 252 -2.48 -16.75 -0.48
CA MET A 252 -2.62 -16.07 -1.76
C MET A 252 -2.62 -17.06 -2.93
N GLU A 253 -3.49 -16.82 -3.90
CA GLU A 253 -3.42 -17.45 -5.22
C GLU A 253 -2.79 -16.45 -6.19
N SER A 254 -1.81 -16.88 -6.99
CA SER A 254 -1.07 -15.97 -7.88
C SER A 254 -0.71 -16.60 -9.22
N GLN A 255 -0.47 -15.75 -10.21
CA GLN A 255 0.07 -16.11 -11.51
C GLN A 255 1.30 -15.26 -11.81
N ASP A 256 2.37 -15.89 -12.30
CA ASP A 256 3.54 -15.17 -12.79
C ASP A 256 3.26 -14.73 -14.23
N LEU A 257 3.03 -13.43 -14.44
CA LEU A 257 2.63 -12.85 -15.73
C LEU A 257 3.60 -11.74 -16.15
N TYR A 258 3.67 -11.52 -17.46
CA TYR A 258 4.26 -10.31 -18.00
C TYR A 258 3.17 -9.23 -18.03
N VAL A 259 3.41 -8.11 -17.37
CA VAL A 259 2.49 -6.98 -17.20
C VAL A 259 3.12 -5.71 -17.75
N GLN A 260 2.35 -4.97 -18.55
CA GLN A 260 2.72 -3.64 -19.05
C GLN A 260 1.74 -2.60 -18.52
N VAL A 261 2.18 -1.36 -18.41
CA VAL A 261 1.31 -0.23 -18.08
C VAL A 261 1.08 0.59 -19.35
N GLU A 262 -0.18 0.85 -19.68
CA GLU A 262 -0.55 1.74 -20.78
C GLU A 262 -0.45 3.20 -20.32
N THR A 263 0.29 4.04 -21.06
CA THR A 263 0.58 5.42 -20.66
C THR A 263 -0.06 6.48 -21.56
N ALA A 264 -0.63 6.10 -22.70
CA ALA A 264 -1.06 7.04 -23.74
C ALA A 264 -2.48 6.83 -24.27
N GLY A 265 -3.01 5.60 -24.26
CA GLY A 265 -4.29 5.28 -24.90
C GLY A 265 -5.49 6.05 -24.32
N ASP A 266 -6.33 6.61 -25.19
CA ASP A 266 -7.48 7.46 -24.82
C ASP A 266 -8.47 6.80 -23.84
N PHE A 267 -8.63 5.48 -23.92
CA PHE A 267 -9.60 4.71 -23.13
C PHE A 267 -8.96 3.80 -22.08
N CYS A 268 -7.63 3.71 -22.07
CA CYS A 268 -6.91 2.71 -21.30
C CYS A 268 -5.60 3.21 -20.67
N LYS A 269 -5.32 4.52 -20.68
CA LYS A 269 -4.25 5.08 -19.86
C LYS A 269 -4.40 4.65 -18.40
N GLY A 270 -3.32 4.16 -17.79
CA GLY A 270 -3.29 3.58 -16.45
C GLY A 270 -3.66 2.10 -16.37
N ALA A 271 -4.03 1.45 -17.48
CA ALA A 271 -4.35 0.02 -17.46
C ALA A 271 -3.09 -0.83 -17.24
N THR A 272 -3.17 -1.80 -16.35
CA THR A 272 -2.19 -2.89 -16.21
C THR A 272 -2.56 -4.04 -17.14
N VAL A 273 -1.86 -4.17 -18.26
CA VAL A 273 -2.13 -5.14 -19.32
C VAL A 273 -1.29 -6.40 -19.10
N ALA A 274 -1.93 -7.50 -18.69
CA ALA A 274 -1.27 -8.77 -18.42
C ALA A 274 -1.38 -9.77 -19.59
N ASP A 275 -0.26 -10.43 -19.92
CA ASP A 275 -0.19 -11.41 -21.00
C ASP A 275 -0.49 -12.85 -20.52
N PHE A 276 -1.78 -13.14 -20.28
CA PHE A 276 -2.24 -14.46 -19.81
C PHE A 276 -1.93 -15.61 -20.76
N ASN A 277 -1.81 -15.34 -22.06
CA ASN A 277 -1.64 -16.37 -23.09
C ASN A 277 -0.19 -16.47 -23.59
N GLY A 278 0.73 -15.66 -23.06
CA GLY A 278 2.12 -15.60 -23.52
C GLY A 278 2.26 -15.11 -24.97
N ALA A 279 1.31 -14.32 -25.45
CA ALA A 279 1.26 -13.85 -26.83
C ALA A 279 2.44 -12.93 -27.19
N LEU A 280 3.05 -12.26 -26.20
CA LEU A 280 4.17 -11.35 -26.39
C LEU A 280 5.53 -12.07 -26.34
N GLY A 281 5.57 -13.33 -25.90
CA GLY A 281 6.80 -14.11 -25.77
C GLY A 281 7.81 -13.54 -24.76
N LYS A 282 7.36 -12.69 -23.84
CA LYS A 282 8.19 -12.08 -22.79
C LYS A 282 8.13 -12.91 -21.51
N ALA A 283 9.25 -12.92 -20.76
CA ALA A 283 9.27 -13.55 -19.45
C ALA A 283 8.40 -12.75 -18.45
N PRO A 284 7.76 -13.41 -17.48
CA PRO A 284 7.03 -12.72 -16.42
C PRO A 284 7.90 -11.69 -15.68
N ASN A 285 7.31 -10.52 -15.39
CA ASN A 285 7.92 -9.46 -14.58
C ASN A 285 7.17 -9.22 -13.25
N ALA A 286 5.99 -9.81 -13.07
CA ALA A 286 5.22 -9.67 -11.85
C ALA A 286 4.56 -11.00 -11.45
N LYS A 287 4.52 -11.24 -10.13
CA LYS A 287 3.59 -12.18 -9.49
C LYS A 287 2.28 -11.43 -9.24
N VAL A 288 1.29 -11.66 -10.10
CA VAL A 288 -0.03 -11.04 -10.00
C VAL A 288 -0.90 -11.87 -9.07
N LEU A 289 -1.38 -11.26 -7.99
CA LEU A 289 -2.27 -11.91 -7.04
C LEU A 289 -3.69 -11.96 -7.61
N MET A 290 -4.29 -13.14 -7.62
CA MET A 290 -5.60 -13.41 -8.24
C MET A 290 -6.65 -13.90 -7.25
N GLY A 291 -6.25 -14.27 -6.03
CA GLY A 291 -7.15 -14.79 -5.01
C GLY A 291 -6.53 -14.75 -3.63
N ILE A 292 -7.38 -14.80 -2.61
CA ILE A 292 -6.98 -14.74 -1.21
C ILE A 292 -7.95 -15.57 -0.37
N ASP A 293 -7.44 -16.32 0.60
CA ASP A 293 -8.26 -16.85 1.69
C ASP A 293 -8.64 -15.69 2.63
N ARG A 294 -9.85 -15.17 2.42
CA ARG A 294 -10.40 -14.06 3.18
C ARG A 294 -10.39 -14.32 4.69
N GLN A 295 -10.72 -15.54 5.13
CA GLN A 295 -10.81 -15.82 6.56
C GLN A 295 -9.42 -15.79 7.18
N ALA A 296 -8.43 -16.41 6.53
CA ALA A 296 -7.04 -16.37 6.99
C ALA A 296 -6.46 -14.94 6.97
N PHE A 297 -6.90 -14.09 6.03
CA PHE A 297 -6.53 -12.68 5.99
C PHE A 297 -7.11 -11.89 7.17
N VAL A 298 -8.40 -12.06 7.48
CA VAL A 298 -9.02 -11.45 8.67
C VAL A 298 -8.33 -11.94 9.94
N ASP A 299 -8.03 -13.23 10.05
CA ASP A 299 -7.34 -13.81 11.20
C ASP A 299 -5.95 -13.18 11.37
N LEU A 300 -5.19 -13.03 10.28
CA LEU A 300 -3.89 -12.34 10.28
C LEU A 300 -4.01 -10.88 10.77
N LEU A 301 -5.04 -10.15 10.31
CA LEU A 301 -5.27 -8.77 10.74
C LEU A 301 -5.60 -8.69 12.24
N VAL A 302 -6.49 -9.56 12.73
CA VAL A 302 -6.85 -9.65 14.15
C VAL A 302 -5.64 -10.03 15.01
N GLU A 303 -4.84 -10.99 14.57
CA GLU A 303 -3.59 -11.39 15.23
C GLU A 303 -2.62 -10.21 15.36
N ALA A 304 -2.41 -9.44 14.30
CA ALA A 304 -1.55 -8.26 14.33
C ALA A 304 -2.09 -7.16 15.25
N ILE A 305 -3.40 -6.88 15.18
CA ILE A 305 -4.04 -5.85 16.01
C ILE A 305 -4.01 -6.23 17.51
N ALA A 306 -4.07 -7.52 17.83
CA ALA A 306 -4.02 -8.00 19.21
C ALA A 306 -2.69 -7.66 19.91
N THR A 307 -1.59 -7.50 19.16
CA THR A 307 -0.27 -7.17 19.72
C THR A 307 -0.18 -5.74 20.29
N TYR A 308 -1.09 -4.85 19.89
CA TYR A 308 -1.09 -3.47 20.37
C TYR A 308 -1.63 -3.38 21.79
N GLY A 309 -0.90 -2.69 22.66
CA GLY A 309 -1.23 -2.57 24.09
C GLY A 309 -0.61 -3.67 24.97
N GLU A 310 -0.04 -4.73 24.38
CA GLU A 310 0.82 -5.69 25.07
C GLU A 310 2.19 -5.04 25.38
N GLY A 311 2.21 -4.13 26.34
CA GLY A 311 3.42 -3.36 26.67
C GLY A 311 3.25 -2.21 27.67
N LYS A 312 2.04 -1.96 28.17
CA LYS A 312 1.80 -1.05 29.31
C LYS A 312 1.37 -1.86 30.53
N ALA A 313 2.34 -2.55 31.13
CA ALA A 313 2.26 -3.05 32.51
C ALA A 313 3.19 -2.22 33.40
#